data_AF-M0P6W0-F1
#
_entry.id   AF-M0P6W0-F1
#
_cell.length_a   1.000
_cell.length_b   1.000
_cell.length_c   1.000
_cell.angle_alpha   90.00
_cell.angle_beta   90.00
_cell.angle_gamma   90.00
#
_symmetry.space_group_name_H-M   'P 1'
#
loop_
_entity.id
_entity.type
_entity.pdbx_description
1 polymer ?
#
loop_
_entity_poly.entity_id
_entity_poly.type
_entity_poly.pdbx_seq_one_letter_code
_entity_poly.pdbx_strand_id
1 'polypeptide(L)'
;MIRSRSRIVVAVAVVSLIGTLLAPGVVALDGPGAEPAIEEGSAFVVALESDGDATVTLVLTYDLDDASDEAAFEKLRESPENTTARFGDRMSRIAERTATQTDREMTVSDVRAEVESADETGVVRLSATWTNLAAVDGDRLVVSEPFASEFRPDRPFVLIAPDGYALADAAVDADATTAPDGDDAATAEWAAGTDLSGFSAAFAPSDAAGVTDGSLPTPLAPTLALLATALLAYAGWRRA
;
A
#
# COMPACT_ATOMS: atom_id res chain seq x y z
N MET A 1 26.25 -68.87 -5.65
CA MET A 1 26.54 -67.46 -5.33
C MET A 1 26.25 -66.61 -6.55
N ILE A 2 25.07 -66.01 -6.64
CA ILE A 2 24.69 -65.02 -7.68
C ILE A 2 24.00 -63.86 -6.96
N ARG A 3 24.44 -62.65 -7.28
CA ARG A 3 24.13 -61.36 -6.65
C ARG A 3 22.68 -60.91 -6.89
N SER A 4 22.09 -60.35 -5.83
CA SER A 4 20.92 -59.44 -5.83
C SER A 4 21.24 -58.13 -6.59
N ARG A 5 20.31 -57.29 -7.07
CA ARG A 5 19.10 -56.76 -6.41
C ARG A 5 18.08 -56.26 -7.45
N SER A 6 16.83 -56.69 -7.29
CA SER A 6 15.67 -56.17 -8.01
C SER A 6 15.08 -54.96 -7.28
N ARG A 7 14.59 -54.02 -8.10
CA ARG A 7 13.68 -52.92 -7.76
C ARG A 7 12.42 -53.47 -7.08
N ILE A 8 11.94 -52.85 -6.00
CA ILE A 8 10.59 -53.10 -5.47
C ILE A 8 9.92 -51.77 -5.15
N VAL A 9 8.85 -51.54 -5.93
CA VAL A 9 7.72 -50.62 -5.78
C VAL A 9 6.82 -51.15 -4.64
N VAL A 10 5.76 -50.40 -4.27
CA VAL A 10 4.58 -50.80 -3.46
C VAL A 10 4.74 -50.30 -2.00
N ALA A 11 3.77 -49.62 -1.36
CA ALA A 11 2.34 -49.84 -1.38
C ALA A 11 1.52 -48.59 -1.07
N VAL A 12 0.42 -48.46 -1.82
CA VAL A 12 -0.81 -47.80 -1.40
C VAL A 12 -1.39 -48.57 -0.22
N ALA A 13 -1.73 -47.89 0.88
CA ALA A 13 -2.53 -48.45 1.96
C ALA A 13 -3.73 -47.54 2.23
N VAL A 14 -4.89 -47.98 1.73
CA VAL A 14 -6.22 -47.52 2.11
C VAL A 14 -6.56 -48.15 3.46
N VAL A 15 -6.96 -47.36 4.45
CA VAL A 15 -7.76 -47.83 5.58
C VAL A 15 -8.92 -46.86 5.78
N SER A 16 -10.12 -47.40 5.58
CA SER A 16 -11.39 -46.77 5.90
C SER A 16 -11.77 -47.03 7.37
N LEU A 17 -12.55 -46.10 7.93
CA LEU A 17 -13.84 -46.31 8.59
C LEU A 17 -13.99 -45.87 10.08
N ILE A 18 -15.02 -45.02 10.26
CA ILE A 18 -15.89 -44.71 11.42
C ILE A 18 -15.40 -43.80 12.55
N GLY A 19 -16.11 -42.68 12.70
CA GLY A 19 -16.20 -41.91 13.94
C GLY A 19 -16.94 -40.59 13.75
N THR A 20 -18.24 -40.62 13.44
CA THR A 20 -19.09 -39.42 13.49
C THR A 20 -19.29 -39.02 14.95
N LEU A 21 -18.69 -37.90 15.36
CA LEU A 21 -19.14 -37.16 16.55
C LEU A 21 -19.01 -35.66 16.26
N LEU A 22 -20.17 -34.99 16.20
CA LEU A 22 -20.29 -33.54 16.15
C LEU A 22 -19.83 -32.94 17.47
N ALA A 23 -18.79 -32.10 17.42
CA ALA A 23 -18.51 -31.07 18.41
C ALA A 23 -17.82 -29.87 17.69
N PRO A 24 -18.26 -28.62 17.90
CA PRO A 24 -17.53 -27.46 17.43
C PRO A 24 -16.46 -27.10 18.46
N GLY A 25 -15.19 -27.23 18.10
CA GLY A 25 -14.10 -26.85 18.99
C GLY A 25 -12.75 -27.27 18.46
N VAL A 26 -12.00 -26.29 17.94
CA VAL A 26 -10.54 -26.22 17.83
C VAL A 26 -9.77 -27.54 17.64
N VAL A 27 -9.31 -27.76 16.42
CA VAL A 27 -8.14 -28.61 16.15
C VAL A 27 -7.14 -27.79 15.32
N ALA A 28 -6.13 -27.29 16.01
CA ALA A 28 -4.87 -26.91 15.39
C ALA A 28 -4.30 -28.18 14.73
N LEU A 29 -4.10 -28.12 13.41
CA LEU A 29 -3.38 -29.15 12.67
C LEU A 29 -1.99 -28.60 12.37
N ASP A 30 -1.06 -29.00 13.22
CA ASP A 30 0.38 -28.85 13.06
C ASP A 30 0.85 -29.57 11.78
N GLY A 31 1.41 -28.82 10.83
CA GLY A 31 1.98 -29.29 9.57
C GLY A 31 3.41 -28.78 9.39
N PRO A 32 4.29 -29.47 8.65
CA PRO A 32 5.73 -29.21 8.66
C PRO A 32 6.08 -27.92 7.92
N GLY A 33 6.68 -26.97 8.65
CA GLY A 33 7.14 -25.68 8.16
C GLY A 33 6.09 -24.58 8.29
N ALA A 34 5.76 -24.21 9.53
CA ALA A 34 5.02 -22.99 9.79
C ALA A 34 5.95 -21.81 9.44
N GLU A 35 5.63 -21.09 8.36
CA GLU A 35 6.07 -19.70 8.25
C GLU A 35 5.46 -18.96 9.45
N PRO A 36 6.22 -18.12 10.18
CA PRO A 36 5.69 -17.43 11.36
C PRO A 36 4.41 -16.69 10.98
N ALA A 37 3.40 -16.78 11.85
CA ALA A 37 2.12 -16.10 11.63
C ALA A 37 2.37 -14.60 11.53
N ILE A 38 1.78 -13.94 10.54
CA ILE A 38 1.87 -12.49 10.41
C ILE A 38 0.87 -11.89 11.39
N GLU A 39 1.40 -11.27 12.44
CA GLU A 39 0.67 -10.67 13.56
C GLU A 39 0.05 -9.30 13.23
N GLU A 40 -0.85 -8.84 14.10
CA GLU A 40 -1.34 -7.45 14.11
C GLU A 40 -0.14 -6.47 14.10
N GLY A 41 -0.17 -5.45 13.25
CA GLY A 41 0.90 -4.43 13.15
C GLY A 41 1.80 -4.51 11.91
N SER A 42 1.70 -5.57 11.11
CA SER A 42 2.27 -5.59 9.76
C SER A 42 1.48 -4.67 8.82
N ALA A 43 2.15 -3.91 7.95
CA ALA A 43 1.50 -2.99 7.01
C ALA A 43 2.36 -2.72 5.79
N PHE A 44 1.74 -2.30 4.69
CA PHE A 44 2.42 -1.69 3.55
C PHE A 44 2.07 -0.20 3.52
N VAL A 45 3.09 0.64 3.71
CA VAL A 45 2.93 2.07 3.88
C VAL A 45 3.59 2.79 2.72
N VAL A 46 2.89 3.74 2.11
CA VAL A 46 3.46 4.65 1.10
C VAL A 46 3.28 6.07 1.61
N ALA A 47 4.38 6.69 1.99
CA ALA A 47 4.42 8.09 2.38
C ALA A 47 4.79 8.94 1.17
N LEU A 48 3.88 9.83 0.77
CA LEU A 48 4.03 10.68 -0.40
C LEU A 48 4.77 11.97 -0.06
N GLU A 49 5.55 12.44 -1.01
CA GLU A 49 6.18 13.77 -1.01
C GLU A 49 5.45 14.69 -1.99
N SER A 50 5.55 16.01 -1.77
CA SER A 50 4.78 17.01 -2.54
C SER A 50 5.10 17.04 -4.04
N ASP A 51 6.24 16.50 -4.45
CA ASP A 51 6.70 16.40 -5.84
C ASP A 51 6.31 15.07 -6.52
N GLY A 52 5.60 14.18 -5.81
CA GLY A 52 5.13 12.90 -6.33
C GLY A 52 6.08 11.73 -6.07
N ASP A 53 7.24 11.99 -5.50
CA ASP A 53 8.12 10.97 -4.91
C ASP A 53 7.46 10.35 -3.68
N ALA A 54 7.98 9.20 -3.27
CA ALA A 54 7.44 8.49 -2.11
C ALA A 54 8.49 7.63 -1.41
N THR A 55 8.31 7.46 -0.11
CA THR A 55 8.96 6.38 0.64
C THR A 55 7.98 5.22 0.80
N VAL A 56 8.34 4.08 0.22
CA VAL A 56 7.58 2.84 0.32
C VAL A 56 8.17 1.98 1.42
N THR A 57 7.37 1.58 2.40
CA THR A 57 7.80 0.80 3.56
C THR A 57 6.95 -0.45 3.74
N LEU A 58 7.59 -1.61 3.83
CA LEU A 58 6.98 -2.85 4.28
C LEU A 58 7.34 -3.07 5.75
N VAL A 59 6.32 -3.04 6.61
CA VAL A 59 6.42 -3.35 8.04
C VAL A 59 6.03 -4.82 8.25
N LEU A 60 6.91 -5.56 8.90
CA LEU A 60 6.75 -6.96 9.25
C LEU A 60 6.93 -7.12 10.75
N THR A 61 5.93 -7.69 11.42
CA THR A 61 5.97 -8.02 12.84
C THR A 61 6.09 -9.54 12.99
N TYR A 62 6.92 -9.95 13.95
CA TYR A 62 7.21 -11.34 14.29
C TYR A 62 6.99 -11.55 15.78
N ASP A 63 6.32 -12.64 16.11
CA ASP A 63 6.28 -13.18 17.46
C ASP A 63 7.59 -13.91 17.76
N LEU A 64 8.17 -13.65 18.94
CA LEU A 64 9.45 -14.19 19.39
C LEU A 64 9.27 -14.99 20.69
N ASP A 65 8.10 -15.61 20.91
CA ASP A 65 7.78 -16.38 22.13
C ASP A 65 8.70 -17.60 22.33
N ASP A 66 9.41 -18.05 21.29
CA ASP A 66 10.30 -19.19 21.37
C ASP A 66 11.75 -18.91 20.91
N ALA A 67 12.67 -19.65 21.51
CA ALA A 67 14.10 -19.48 21.29
C ALA A 67 14.53 -19.81 19.84
N SER A 68 13.71 -20.51 19.06
CA SER A 68 14.01 -20.80 17.66
C SER A 68 13.71 -19.57 16.80
N ASP A 69 12.58 -18.91 17.05
CA ASP A 69 12.15 -17.69 16.38
C ASP A 69 13.05 -16.51 16.77
N GLU A 70 13.39 -16.35 18.05
CA GLU A 70 14.40 -15.39 18.51
C GLU A 70 15.74 -15.57 17.77
N ALA A 71 16.23 -16.82 17.68
CA ALA A 71 17.50 -17.11 17.02
C ALA A 71 17.45 -16.91 15.50
N ALA A 72 16.28 -17.07 14.88
CA ALA A 72 16.08 -16.76 13.47
C ALA A 72 16.03 -15.25 13.23
N PHE A 73 15.34 -14.51 14.10
CA PHE A 73 15.23 -13.06 14.05
C PHE A 73 16.58 -12.38 14.27
N GLU A 74 17.39 -12.87 15.22
CA GLU A 74 18.72 -12.31 15.46
C GLU A 74 19.64 -12.48 14.25
N LYS A 75 19.55 -13.60 13.52
CA LYS A 75 20.30 -13.76 12.27
C LYS A 75 19.86 -12.78 11.19
N LEU A 76 18.56 -12.51 11.10
CA LEU A 76 18.02 -11.50 10.19
C LEU A 76 18.53 -10.10 10.56
N ARG A 77 18.59 -9.79 11.87
CA ARG A 77 19.14 -8.56 12.41
C ARG A 77 20.63 -8.39 12.06
N GLU A 78 21.42 -9.44 12.21
CA GLU A 78 22.86 -9.44 11.89
C GLU A 78 23.15 -9.35 10.39
N SER A 79 22.25 -9.83 9.53
CA SER A 79 22.47 -9.90 8.07
C SER A 79 21.19 -9.66 7.27
N PRO A 80 20.69 -8.41 7.24
CA PRO A 80 19.45 -8.07 6.53
C PRO A 80 19.62 -7.95 5.01
N GLU A 81 20.84 -8.02 4.48
CA GLU A 81 21.16 -7.65 3.10
C GLU A 81 20.41 -8.51 2.07
N ASN A 82 20.18 -9.79 2.36
CA ASN A 82 19.42 -10.67 1.48
C ASN A 82 17.96 -10.22 1.37
N THR A 83 17.37 -9.80 2.50
CA THR A 83 16.00 -9.31 2.59
C THR A 83 15.86 -7.97 1.89
N THR A 84 16.78 -7.03 2.15
CA THR A 84 16.84 -5.73 1.47
C THR A 84 16.99 -5.89 -0.05
N ALA A 85 17.88 -6.78 -0.52
CA ALA A 85 18.08 -7.02 -1.95
C ALA A 85 16.81 -7.56 -2.62
N ARG A 86 16.14 -8.54 -2.00
CA ARG A 86 14.88 -9.10 -2.53
C ARG A 86 13.76 -8.05 -2.57
N PHE A 87 13.67 -7.22 -1.54
CA PHE A 87 12.69 -6.14 -1.49
C PHE A 87 12.95 -5.10 -2.58
N GLY A 88 14.19 -4.65 -2.73
CA GLY A 88 14.61 -3.73 -3.80
C GLY A 88 14.31 -4.29 -5.19
N ASP A 89 14.74 -5.52 -5.48
CA ASP A 89 14.47 -6.18 -6.77
C ASP A 89 12.97 -6.28 -7.07
N ARG A 90 12.14 -6.52 -6.05
CA ARG A 90 10.68 -6.57 -6.21
C ARG A 90 10.13 -5.18 -6.53
N MET A 91 10.52 -4.16 -5.77
CA MET A 91 10.05 -2.79 -5.99
C MET A 91 10.47 -2.26 -7.35
N SER A 92 11.72 -2.47 -7.77
CA SER A 92 12.21 -2.06 -9.09
C SER A 92 11.42 -2.69 -10.24
N ARG A 93 11.07 -3.98 -10.15
CA ARG A 93 10.24 -4.64 -11.17
C ARG A 93 8.83 -4.05 -11.25
N ILE A 94 8.24 -3.69 -10.11
CA ILE A 94 6.92 -3.03 -10.10
C ILE A 94 7.06 -1.64 -10.72
N ALA A 95 8.11 -0.89 -10.38
CA ALA A 95 8.37 0.44 -10.92
C ALA A 95 8.55 0.46 -12.43
N GLU A 96 9.35 -0.45 -12.99
CA GLU A 96 9.53 -0.60 -14.44
C GLU A 96 8.20 -0.87 -15.16
N ARG A 97 7.35 -1.72 -14.56
CA ARG A 97 6.02 -2.02 -15.09
C ARG A 97 5.09 -0.82 -15.02
N THR A 98 5.02 -0.14 -13.87
CA THR A 98 4.24 1.09 -13.69
C THR A 98 4.66 2.15 -14.69
N ALA A 99 5.96 2.40 -14.78
CA ALA A 99 6.56 3.36 -15.70
C ALA A 99 6.08 3.14 -17.14
N THR A 100 6.08 1.88 -17.59
CA THR A 100 5.61 1.48 -18.92
C THR A 100 4.10 1.71 -19.11
N GLN A 101 3.28 1.43 -18.09
CA GLN A 101 1.83 1.57 -18.18
C GLN A 101 1.36 3.02 -18.13
N THR A 102 2.04 3.85 -17.35
CA THR A 102 1.70 5.27 -17.18
C THR A 102 2.45 6.19 -18.14
N ASP A 103 3.41 5.67 -18.92
CA ASP A 103 4.33 6.44 -19.76
C ASP A 103 5.10 7.51 -18.96
N ARG A 104 5.59 7.13 -17.77
CA ARG A 104 6.33 8.01 -16.83
C ARG A 104 7.65 7.36 -16.43
N GLU A 105 8.72 8.14 -16.34
CA GLU A 105 9.97 7.63 -15.78
C GLU A 105 9.83 7.47 -14.26
N MET A 106 10.19 6.29 -13.73
CA MET A 106 10.17 5.97 -12.31
C MET A 106 11.42 5.18 -11.94
N THR A 107 11.94 5.39 -10.74
CA THR A 107 13.14 4.70 -10.24
C THR A 107 12.97 4.35 -8.77
N VAL A 108 13.51 3.20 -8.37
CA VAL A 108 13.62 2.79 -6.97
C VAL A 108 15.07 2.87 -6.54
N SER A 109 15.33 3.55 -5.43
CA SER A 109 16.66 3.72 -4.85
C SER A 109 16.63 3.56 -3.34
N ASP A 110 17.78 3.71 -2.70
CA ASP A 110 17.84 3.98 -1.25
C ASP A 110 17.20 2.88 -0.38
N VAL A 111 17.34 1.63 -0.83
CA VAL A 111 16.74 0.47 -0.17
C VAL A 111 17.46 0.16 1.14
N ARG A 112 16.70 0.10 2.23
CA ARG A 112 17.22 -0.10 3.59
C ARG A 112 16.35 -1.06 4.39
N ALA A 113 16.95 -1.63 5.44
CA ALA A 113 16.26 -2.40 6.44
C ALA A 113 16.55 -1.80 7.81
N GLU A 114 15.51 -1.62 8.61
CA GLU A 114 15.59 -1.35 10.03
C GLU A 114 14.99 -2.55 10.76
N VAL A 115 15.75 -3.11 11.71
CA VAL A 115 15.37 -4.30 12.46
C VAL A 115 15.44 -3.94 13.92
N GLU A 116 14.33 -4.12 14.63
CA GLU A 116 14.17 -3.77 16.04
C GLU A 116 13.41 -4.88 16.75
N SER A 117 13.63 -5.04 18.04
CA SER A 117 12.84 -5.94 18.88
C SER A 117 12.60 -5.30 20.23
N ALA A 118 11.42 -5.55 20.78
CA ALA A 118 11.04 -5.15 22.12
C ALA A 118 10.21 -6.28 22.73
N ASP A 119 10.58 -6.72 23.93
CA ASP A 119 9.99 -7.87 24.60
C ASP A 119 9.98 -9.10 23.67
N GLU A 120 8.82 -9.75 23.49
CA GLU A 120 8.62 -10.93 22.63
C GLU A 120 8.19 -10.55 21.20
N THR A 121 8.41 -9.30 20.77
CA THR A 121 8.01 -8.82 19.44
C THR A 121 9.19 -8.29 18.64
N GLY A 122 9.42 -8.86 17.47
CA GLY A 122 10.37 -8.39 16.47
C GLY A 122 9.68 -7.56 15.39
N VAL A 123 10.27 -6.43 14.99
CA VAL A 123 9.77 -5.57 13.91
C VAL A 123 10.87 -5.34 12.87
N VAL A 124 10.53 -5.57 11.60
CA VAL A 124 11.38 -5.31 10.44
C VAL A 124 10.69 -4.30 9.54
N ARG A 125 11.37 -3.19 9.27
CA ARG A 125 10.95 -2.15 8.31
C ARG A 125 11.88 -2.19 7.11
N LEU A 126 11.35 -2.59 5.96
CA LEU A 126 12.04 -2.53 4.68
C LEU A 126 11.55 -1.31 3.93
N SER A 127 12.42 -0.35 3.68
CA SER A 127 12.05 0.90 3.02
C SER A 127 12.86 1.14 1.74
N ALA A 128 12.25 1.84 0.79
CA ALA A 128 12.92 2.30 -0.43
C ALA A 128 12.31 3.63 -0.88
N THR A 129 13.14 4.47 -1.50
CA THR A 129 12.68 5.69 -2.17
C THR A 129 12.19 5.31 -3.55
N TRP A 130 11.02 5.80 -3.92
CA TRP A 130 10.41 5.63 -5.23
C TRP A 130 10.15 6.99 -5.85
N THR A 131 10.90 7.32 -6.89
CA THR A 131 10.75 8.59 -7.61
C THR A 131 9.56 8.55 -8.56
N ASN A 132 8.78 9.63 -8.56
CA ASN A 132 7.65 9.87 -9.44
C ASN A 132 6.56 8.80 -9.30
N LEU A 133 6.32 8.31 -8.07
CA LEU A 133 5.26 7.34 -7.77
C LEU A 133 3.89 7.94 -8.05
N ALA A 134 3.54 9.01 -7.35
CA ALA A 134 2.28 9.72 -7.52
C ALA A 134 2.36 10.65 -8.73
N ALA A 135 1.35 10.64 -9.59
CA ALA A 135 1.21 11.62 -10.65
C ALA A 135 0.85 12.98 -10.04
N VAL A 136 1.59 14.01 -10.41
CA VAL A 136 1.32 15.39 -9.98
C VAL A 136 0.44 16.05 -11.04
N ASP A 137 -0.81 16.36 -10.68
CA ASP A 137 -1.78 17.09 -11.50
C ASP A 137 -2.14 18.42 -10.83
N GLY A 138 -1.44 19.49 -11.21
CA GLY A 138 -1.50 20.76 -10.49
C GLY A 138 -1.00 20.60 -9.06
N ASP A 139 -1.88 20.81 -8.08
CA ASP A 139 -1.59 20.63 -6.65
C ASP A 139 -2.08 19.25 -6.13
N ARG A 140 -2.52 18.35 -7.01
CA ARG A 140 -3.04 17.04 -6.62
C ARG A 140 -2.00 15.95 -6.87
N LEU A 141 -1.84 15.06 -5.89
CA LEU A 141 -1.03 13.85 -6.00
C LEU A 141 -1.96 12.66 -6.20
N VAL A 142 -1.80 11.94 -7.31
CA VAL A 142 -2.64 10.80 -7.68
C VAL A 142 -1.80 9.52 -7.69
N VAL A 143 -2.11 8.60 -6.78
CA VAL A 143 -1.55 7.25 -6.74
C VAL A 143 -2.50 6.31 -7.46
N SER A 144 -2.01 5.56 -8.45
CA SER A 144 -2.81 4.65 -9.26
C SER A 144 -2.20 3.24 -9.30
N GLU A 145 -2.96 2.28 -9.80
CA GLU A 145 -2.40 1.02 -10.35
C GLU A 145 -1.21 1.29 -11.29
N PRO A 146 -0.23 0.37 -11.38
CA PRO A 146 -0.19 -1.02 -10.94
C PRO A 146 0.51 -1.25 -9.60
N PHE A 147 0.55 -0.25 -8.72
CA PHE A 147 0.89 -0.50 -7.32
C PHE A 147 -0.06 -1.49 -6.65
N ALA A 148 -1.30 -1.58 -7.14
CA ALA A 148 -2.36 -2.47 -6.67
C ALA A 148 -2.58 -3.72 -7.56
N SER A 149 -2.21 -3.70 -8.85
CA SER A 149 -2.45 -4.88 -9.71
C SER A 149 -1.46 -6.00 -9.36
N GLU A 150 -2.01 -7.09 -8.82
CA GLU A 150 -1.32 -8.21 -8.13
C GLU A 150 -0.81 -7.92 -6.72
N PHE A 151 -0.93 -6.68 -6.24
CA PHE A 151 -0.82 -6.39 -4.81
C PHE A 151 -2.19 -6.60 -4.20
N ARG A 152 -2.54 -7.86 -3.92
CA ARG A 152 -3.59 -8.13 -2.95
C ARG A 152 -2.95 -7.88 -1.60
N PRO A 153 -3.34 -6.82 -0.88
CA PRO A 153 -2.71 -6.49 0.38
C PRO A 153 -2.99 -7.65 1.34
N ASP A 154 -2.01 -8.52 1.61
CA ASP A 154 -2.10 -9.57 2.65
C ASP A 154 -2.05 -8.97 4.07
N ARG A 155 -1.91 -7.65 4.13
CA ARG A 155 -1.74 -6.75 5.28
C ARG A 155 -2.40 -5.41 4.96
N PRO A 156 -2.77 -4.57 5.93
CA PRO A 156 -3.25 -3.22 5.67
C PRO A 156 -2.35 -2.42 4.71
N PHE A 157 -2.99 -1.66 3.81
CA PHE A 157 -2.34 -0.70 2.94
C PHE A 157 -2.62 0.71 3.44
N VAL A 158 -1.58 1.51 3.63
CA VAL A 158 -1.69 2.87 4.17
C VAL A 158 -1.03 3.86 3.21
N LEU A 159 -1.77 4.89 2.82
CA LEU A 159 -1.23 6.08 2.19
C LEU A 159 -1.08 7.18 3.24
N ILE A 160 0.09 7.81 3.29
CA ILE A 160 0.37 8.98 4.12
C ILE A 160 0.59 10.16 3.18
N ALA A 161 -0.17 11.23 3.38
CA ALA A 161 -0.07 12.44 2.58
C ALA A 161 1.17 13.27 2.97
N PRO A 162 1.65 14.17 2.09
CA PRO A 162 2.55 15.22 2.50
C PRO A 162 1.87 16.19 3.49
N ASP A 163 2.67 16.97 4.21
CA ASP A 163 2.17 17.99 5.13
C ASP A 163 1.22 18.97 4.43
N GLY A 164 0.07 19.24 5.07
CA GLY A 164 -0.95 20.15 4.54
C GLY A 164 -1.80 19.58 3.41
N TYR A 165 -1.72 18.28 3.12
CA TYR A 165 -2.60 17.59 2.19
C TYR A 165 -3.67 16.78 2.95
N ALA A 166 -4.81 16.55 2.31
CA ALA A 166 -5.87 15.66 2.76
C ALA A 166 -6.34 14.74 1.62
N LEU A 167 -6.92 13.59 1.97
CA LEU A 167 -7.53 12.70 0.99
C LEU A 167 -8.70 13.44 0.32
N ALA A 168 -8.63 13.59 -0.99
CA ALA A 168 -9.59 14.36 -1.77
C ALA A 168 -10.51 13.48 -2.61
N ASP A 169 -10.02 12.35 -3.11
CA ASP A 169 -10.82 11.36 -3.85
C ASP A 169 -10.16 9.98 -3.76
N ALA A 170 -10.97 8.92 -3.78
CA ALA A 170 -10.50 7.55 -3.91
C ALA A 170 -11.50 6.70 -4.70
N ALA A 171 -11.01 5.94 -5.68
CA ALA A 171 -11.84 5.04 -6.48
C ALA A 171 -12.34 3.83 -5.68
N VAL A 172 -11.59 3.43 -4.65
CA VAL A 172 -11.98 2.43 -3.66
C VAL A 172 -12.04 3.14 -2.31
N ASP A 173 -13.19 3.11 -1.66
CA ASP A 173 -13.37 3.74 -0.34
C ASP A 173 -12.33 3.21 0.65
N ALA A 174 -11.70 4.13 1.39
CA ALA A 174 -10.80 3.79 2.48
C ALA A 174 -11.61 3.33 3.69
N ASP A 175 -11.11 2.31 4.40
CA ASP A 175 -11.70 1.80 5.63
C ASP A 175 -11.55 2.82 6.79
N ALA A 176 -10.43 3.56 6.80
CA ALA A 176 -10.19 4.62 7.75
C ALA A 176 -9.44 5.79 7.09
N THR A 177 -9.75 7.01 7.54
CA THR A 177 -9.04 8.23 7.13
C THR A 177 -8.77 9.13 8.33
N THR A 178 -7.60 9.74 8.34
CA THR A 178 -7.23 10.79 9.31
C THR A 178 -7.04 12.09 8.56
N ALA A 179 -7.71 13.15 9.01
CA ALA A 179 -7.47 14.50 8.52
C ALA A 179 -6.11 15.01 9.04
N PRO A 180 -5.45 15.93 8.34
CA PRO A 180 -4.24 16.54 8.87
C PRO A 180 -4.60 17.40 10.10
N ASP A 181 -3.85 17.26 11.20
CA ASP A 181 -4.03 18.05 12.44
C ASP A 181 -2.67 18.52 12.95
N GLY A 182 -2.43 19.84 12.91
CA GLY A 182 -1.14 20.41 13.31
C GLY A 182 0.01 19.89 12.43
N ASP A 183 0.92 19.13 13.05
CA ASP A 183 2.07 18.49 12.40
C ASP A 183 1.78 17.04 11.97
N ASP A 184 0.58 16.51 12.25
CA ASP A 184 0.19 15.15 11.86
C ASP A 184 -0.31 15.13 10.41
N ALA A 185 0.29 14.26 9.60
CA ALA A 185 -0.08 14.07 8.21
C ALA A 185 -1.42 13.33 8.05
N ALA A 186 -2.15 13.65 6.98
CA ALA A 186 -3.36 12.92 6.64
C ALA A 186 -3.05 11.49 6.21
N THR A 187 -3.94 10.55 6.55
CA THR A 187 -3.79 9.14 6.18
C THR A 187 -5.06 8.57 5.57
N ALA A 188 -4.89 7.57 4.72
CA ALA A 188 -5.96 6.72 4.21
C ALA A 188 -5.52 5.26 4.31
N GLU A 189 -6.35 4.41 4.89
CA GLU A 189 -6.06 3.01 5.14
C GLU A 189 -7.10 2.09 4.50
N TRP A 190 -6.62 1.01 3.90
CA TRP A 190 -7.42 -0.10 3.39
C TRP A 190 -7.01 -1.39 4.11
N ALA A 191 -8.00 -2.15 4.56
CA ALA A 191 -7.78 -3.38 5.30
C ALA A 191 -7.07 -4.45 4.46
N ALA A 192 -6.45 -5.42 5.15
CA ALA A 192 -5.93 -6.62 4.52
C ALA A 192 -7.03 -7.35 3.75
N GLY A 193 -6.75 -7.74 2.51
CA GLY A 193 -7.64 -8.47 1.63
C GLY A 193 -8.60 -7.61 0.80
N THR A 194 -8.60 -6.28 0.98
CA THR A 194 -9.40 -5.35 0.17
C THR A 194 -9.08 -5.51 -1.32
N ASP A 195 -10.13 -5.51 -2.15
CA ASP A 195 -9.98 -5.56 -3.60
C ASP A 195 -9.64 -4.16 -4.13
N LEU A 196 -8.40 -3.98 -4.55
CA LEU A 196 -7.87 -2.71 -5.05
C LEU A 196 -7.91 -2.65 -6.59
N SER A 197 -8.82 -3.38 -7.24
CA SER A 197 -8.92 -3.37 -8.70
C SER A 197 -9.33 -1.98 -9.20
N GLY A 198 -8.55 -1.39 -10.10
CA GLY A 198 -8.78 -0.03 -10.58
C GLY A 198 -8.47 1.04 -9.54
N PHE A 199 -7.62 0.72 -8.56
CA PHE A 199 -7.24 1.65 -7.50
C PHE A 199 -6.72 2.98 -8.05
N SER A 200 -7.26 4.05 -7.49
CA SER A 200 -6.75 5.41 -7.58
C SER A 200 -7.08 6.12 -6.27
N ALA A 201 -6.13 6.85 -5.71
CA ALA A 201 -6.34 7.71 -4.56
C ALA A 201 -5.61 9.03 -4.80
N ALA A 202 -6.28 10.13 -4.48
CA ALA A 202 -5.80 11.46 -4.75
C ALA A 202 -5.78 12.30 -3.47
N PHE A 203 -4.62 12.87 -3.18
CA PHE A 203 -4.41 13.84 -2.11
C PHE A 203 -4.29 15.25 -2.70
N ALA A 204 -4.87 16.23 -2.02
CA ALA A 204 -4.78 17.64 -2.41
C ALA A 204 -4.61 18.51 -1.16
N PRO A 205 -4.12 19.76 -1.28
CA PRO A 205 -4.02 20.69 -0.15
C PRO A 205 -5.32 20.77 0.63
N SER A 206 -5.25 20.71 1.96
CA SER A 206 -6.41 20.67 2.85
C SER A 206 -7.31 21.90 2.72
N ASP A 207 -6.76 23.06 2.32
CA ASP A 207 -7.53 24.27 2.01
C ASP A 207 -8.37 24.14 0.73
N ALA A 208 -8.00 23.24 -0.17
CA ALA A 208 -8.72 22.93 -1.40
C ALA A 208 -9.77 21.82 -1.21
N ALA A 209 -9.59 20.95 -0.21
CA ALA A 209 -10.53 19.87 0.12
C ALA A 209 -11.86 20.37 0.75
N GLY A 210 -11.95 21.66 1.07
CA GLY A 210 -13.14 22.29 1.67
C GLY A 210 -14.29 22.64 0.71
N VAL A 211 -14.26 22.21 -0.56
CA VAL A 211 -15.30 22.59 -1.55
C VAL A 211 -15.85 21.38 -2.31
N THR A 212 -16.51 20.46 -1.62
CA THR A 212 -17.47 19.53 -2.25
C THR A 212 -18.82 19.58 -1.54
N ASP A 213 -19.77 20.22 -2.23
CA ASP A 213 -21.24 20.08 -2.14
C ASP A 213 -21.94 20.21 -0.78
N GLY A 214 -21.71 21.33 -0.11
CA GLY A 214 -22.78 21.98 0.66
C GLY A 214 -23.77 22.66 -0.30
N SER A 215 -24.73 21.88 -0.81
CA SER A 215 -25.93 22.35 -1.52
C SER A 215 -26.39 23.72 -0.99
N LEU A 216 -26.09 24.81 -1.71
CA LEU A 216 -26.58 26.14 -1.36
C LEU A 216 -28.11 26.13 -1.48
N PRO A 217 -28.89 26.33 -0.40
CA PRO A 217 -30.29 26.66 -0.56
C PRO A 217 -30.36 28.09 -1.07
N THR A 218 -30.43 28.30 -2.38
CA THR A 218 -31.07 29.51 -2.89
C THR A 218 -32.57 29.26 -2.93
N PRO A 219 -33.33 30.17 -2.31
CA PRO A 219 -33.97 31.16 -3.17
C PRO A 219 -33.96 32.60 -2.60
N LEU A 220 -33.69 33.55 -3.52
CA LEU A 220 -34.10 34.97 -3.55
C LEU A 220 -33.40 35.94 -2.57
N ALA A 221 -32.87 37.12 -2.92
CA ALA A 221 -32.77 37.90 -4.16
C ALA A 221 -31.78 39.10 -3.90
N PRO A 222 -31.75 40.21 -4.68
CA PRO A 222 -30.57 40.67 -5.43
C PRO A 222 -29.96 41.98 -4.91
N THR A 223 -28.63 42.10 -4.80
CA THR A 223 -27.92 43.39 -4.92
C THR A 223 -26.41 43.18 -4.98
N LEU A 224 -25.82 43.30 -6.17
CA LEU A 224 -24.74 44.25 -6.48
C LEU A 224 -24.14 43.90 -7.84
N ALA A 225 -24.67 44.57 -8.86
CA ALA A 225 -23.92 44.86 -10.05
C ALA A 225 -22.71 45.73 -9.66
N LEU A 226 -21.53 45.46 -10.24
CA LEU A 226 -20.66 46.44 -10.90
C LEU A 226 -19.31 45.80 -11.32
N LEU A 227 -19.07 45.83 -12.64
CA LEU A 227 -17.77 46.02 -13.32
C LEU A 227 -16.78 44.82 -13.31
N ALA A 228 -16.20 44.36 -14.41
CA ALA A 228 -16.01 44.94 -15.73
C ALA A 228 -15.71 43.85 -16.79
N THR A 229 -16.50 43.81 -17.85
CA THR A 229 -16.08 43.27 -19.15
C THR A 229 -16.52 44.24 -20.24
N ALA A 230 -15.57 45.01 -20.79
CA ALA A 230 -15.70 45.61 -22.11
C ALA A 230 -14.34 46.16 -22.56
N LEU A 231 -13.65 45.43 -23.44
CA LEU A 231 -12.80 46.04 -24.48
C LEU A 231 -12.41 44.99 -25.54
N LEU A 232 -13.41 44.44 -26.25
CA LEU A 232 -13.19 43.81 -27.55
C LEU A 232 -14.42 44.05 -28.45
N ALA A 233 -14.50 45.24 -29.03
CA ALA A 233 -15.31 45.50 -30.23
C ALA A 233 -14.91 46.83 -30.87
N TYR A 234 -13.72 46.89 -31.49
CA TYR A 234 -13.46 47.88 -32.53
C TYR A 234 -12.89 47.17 -33.75
N ALA A 235 -13.75 46.35 -34.37
CA ALA A 235 -13.52 45.79 -35.68
C ALA A 235 -14.77 46.03 -36.52
N GLY A 236 -14.67 46.98 -37.44
CA GLY A 236 -15.55 47.08 -38.60
C GLY A 236 -16.62 48.16 -38.52
N TRP A 237 -16.34 49.31 -39.14
CA TRP A 237 -17.05 49.63 -40.38
C TRP A 237 -16.25 50.63 -41.23
N ARG A 238 -16.01 50.19 -42.47
CA ARG A 238 -15.45 50.93 -43.62
C ARG A 238 -16.64 51.43 -44.46
N ARG A 239 -16.41 52.53 -45.19
CA ARG A 239 -17.17 53.14 -46.31
C ARG A 239 -18.45 53.87 -45.89
N ALA A 240 -18.79 55.05 -46.42
CA ALA A 240 -18.33 55.79 -47.61
C ALA A 240 -18.29 57.29 -47.31
#